data_AF-A0A7S4AG67-F1
#
_entry.id   AF-A0A7S4AG67-F1
#
_cell.length_a   1.000
_cell.length_b   1.000
_cell.length_c   1.000
_cell.angle_alpha   90.00
_cell.angle_beta   90.00
_cell.angle_gamma   90.00
#
_symmetry.space_group_name_H-M   'P 1'
#
loop_
_entity.id
_entity.type
_entity.pdbx_description
1 polymer ?
#
loop_
_entity_poly.entity_id
_entity_poly.type
_entity_poly.pdbx_seq_one_letter_code
_entity_poly.pdbx_strand_id
1 'polypeptide(L)'
;MFAINFRLTIVVGIIPLLLYFLLAIDGNFNERTSVVSIKKTQPIEALVGSSFLNMTLFADKCAGENSKTYITPTNKCYSSTLLFPNDPSWSGKDVYDTTIVDPQTPKQTMLIRTFYDTEDGTCRGAGDVFRIPLNECVGPFGKPRPWGIFRLVQQQQQKKSDSEVQ
;
A
#
# COMPACT_ATOMS: atom_id res chain seq x y z
N MET A 1 22.42 -11.21 69.00
CA MET A 1 22.09 -12.55 69.53
C MET A 1 20.59 -12.74 69.42
N PHE A 2 20.12 -13.37 68.34
CA PHE A 2 18.98 -14.29 68.29
C PHE A 2 19.11 -15.05 66.98
N ALA A 3 19.21 -16.36 67.11
CA ALA A 3 19.36 -17.31 66.04
C ALA A 3 18.07 -18.14 65.92
N ILE A 4 18.00 -18.92 64.84
CA ILE A 4 17.27 -20.21 64.67
C ILE A 4 15.98 -20.17 63.81
N ASN A 5 16.22 -20.44 62.51
CA ASN A 5 15.81 -21.60 61.69
C ASN A 5 14.38 -21.76 61.07
N PHE A 6 14.40 -22.60 60.01
CA PHE A 6 13.35 -23.43 59.36
C PHE A 6 12.51 -22.71 58.26
N ARG A 7 12.22 -23.20 57.04
CA ARG A 7 12.31 -24.46 56.23
C ARG A 7 12.21 -24.02 54.75
N LEU A 8 12.99 -24.46 53.76
CA LEU A 8 13.02 -25.75 53.03
C LEU A 8 11.67 -26.47 52.78
N THR A 9 11.01 -26.12 51.66
CA THR A 9 9.96 -26.86 50.92
C THR A 9 9.64 -26.02 49.66
N ILE A 10 9.56 -26.42 48.39
CA ILE A 10 9.43 -27.70 47.68
C ILE A 10 10.03 -27.46 46.27
N VAL A 11 11.01 -28.27 45.87
CA VAL A 11 11.39 -28.49 44.47
C VAL A 11 10.72 -29.79 44.05
N VAL A 12 9.43 -29.77 43.72
CA VAL A 12 8.74 -30.88 43.04
C VAL A 12 7.56 -30.28 42.27
N GLY A 13 7.75 -29.96 40.99
CA GLY A 13 6.66 -29.44 40.16
C GLY A 13 6.99 -29.10 38.71
N ILE A 14 8.26 -29.19 38.28
CA ILE A 14 8.68 -28.72 36.94
C ILE A 14 9.08 -29.90 36.01
N ILE A 15 8.81 -31.16 36.39
CA ILE A 15 9.30 -32.34 35.64
C ILE A 15 8.22 -33.40 35.30
N PRO A 16 6.97 -33.03 34.94
CA PRO A 16 6.17 -33.95 34.11
C PRO A 16 5.50 -33.34 32.88
N LEU A 17 5.68 -32.05 32.59
CA LEU A 17 5.05 -31.41 31.42
C LEU A 17 5.92 -31.35 30.16
N LEU A 18 7.22 -31.64 30.26
CA LEU A 18 8.14 -31.70 29.11
C LEU A 18 8.26 -33.09 28.47
N LEU A 19 7.69 -34.14 29.07
CA LEU A 19 7.74 -35.51 28.51
C LEU A 19 6.45 -35.94 27.79
N TYR A 20 5.35 -35.18 27.91
CA TYR A 20 4.08 -35.54 27.25
C TYR A 20 3.97 -35.09 25.78
N PHE A 21 4.93 -34.30 25.28
CA PHE A 21 4.91 -33.81 23.89
C PHE A 21 5.84 -34.58 22.92
N LEU A 22 6.53 -35.63 23.39
CA LEU A 22 7.44 -36.42 22.55
C LEU A 22 6.87 -37.80 22.12
N LEU A 23 5.64 -38.14 22.47
CA LEU A 23 5.03 -39.43 22.11
C LEU A 23 3.61 -39.25 21.54
N ALA A 24 3.50 -38.70 20.35
CA ALA A 24 2.44 -39.04 19.40
C ALA A 24 2.58 -38.19 18.14
N ILE A 25 3.38 -38.61 17.15
CA ILE A 25 2.96 -38.69 15.73
C ILE A 25 3.86 -39.71 14.99
N ASP A 26 3.74 -41.00 15.28
CA ASP A 26 4.14 -42.04 14.32
C ASP A 26 2.99 -42.19 13.31
N GLY A 27 2.95 -41.25 12.37
CA GLY A 27 2.00 -41.23 11.25
C GLY A 27 2.68 -41.71 9.98
N ASN A 28 2.48 -42.99 9.67
CA ASN A 28 2.80 -43.64 8.41
C ASN A 28 2.21 -42.84 7.22
N PHE A 29 2.99 -41.93 6.65
CA PHE A 29 2.61 -41.11 5.50
C PHE A 29 2.83 -41.93 4.23
N ASN A 30 1.76 -42.59 3.81
CA ASN A 30 1.68 -43.30 2.55
C ASN A 30 1.76 -42.29 1.40
N GLU A 31 2.90 -42.28 0.71
CA GLU A 31 3.18 -41.47 -0.47
C GLU A 31 2.32 -41.95 -1.65
N ARG A 32 1.08 -41.45 -1.74
CA ARG A 32 0.37 -41.36 -3.02
C ARG A 32 0.58 -39.96 -3.58
N THR A 33 1.60 -39.83 -4.42
CA THR A 33 1.71 -38.78 -5.43
C THR A 33 0.49 -38.82 -6.35
N SER A 34 -0.59 -38.19 -5.89
CA SER A 34 -1.53 -37.58 -6.79
C SER A 34 -0.90 -36.25 -7.19
N VAL A 35 -0.52 -36.14 -8.46
CA VAL A 35 -0.13 -34.88 -9.09
C VAL A 35 -1.39 -34.02 -9.09
N VAL A 36 -1.70 -33.43 -7.95
CA VAL A 36 -2.57 -32.25 -7.89
C VAL A 36 -1.76 -31.21 -8.63
N SER A 37 -2.19 -30.92 -9.85
CA SER A 37 -1.79 -29.74 -10.57
C SER A 37 -2.15 -28.56 -9.68
N ILE A 38 -1.22 -28.16 -8.80
CA ILE A 38 -1.26 -26.88 -8.13
C ILE A 38 -1.17 -25.92 -9.30
N LYS A 39 -2.33 -25.44 -9.77
CA LYS A 39 -2.40 -24.25 -10.60
C LYS A 39 -1.57 -23.25 -9.83
N LYS A 40 -0.37 -22.99 -10.34
CA LYS A 40 0.57 -21.96 -9.89
C LYS A 40 -0.30 -20.81 -9.43
N THR A 41 -0.41 -20.61 -8.11
CA THR A 41 -1.06 -19.43 -7.56
C THR A 41 -0.31 -18.30 -8.21
N GLN A 42 -0.97 -17.67 -9.18
CA GLN A 42 -0.38 -16.57 -9.90
C GLN A 42 0.04 -15.59 -8.80
N PRO A 43 1.28 -15.05 -8.84
CA PRO A 43 1.53 -13.86 -8.06
C PRO A 43 0.38 -12.91 -8.39
N ILE A 44 -0.13 -12.19 -7.40
CA ILE A 44 -1.11 -11.13 -7.60
C ILE A 44 -0.46 -10.17 -8.60
N GLU A 45 -0.65 -10.45 -9.90
CA GLU A 45 -0.20 -9.64 -11.00
C GLU A 45 -1.06 -8.41 -10.84
N ALA A 46 -0.42 -7.41 -10.23
CA ALA A 46 -0.97 -6.10 -10.02
C ALA A 46 -1.67 -5.64 -11.30
N LEU A 47 -2.64 -4.75 -11.15
CA LEU A 47 -3.22 -3.97 -12.23
C LEU A 47 -2.13 -3.11 -12.93
N VAL A 48 -1.09 -3.72 -13.51
CA VAL A 48 0.04 -3.08 -14.21
C VAL A 48 -0.38 -2.74 -15.64
N GLY A 49 -1.57 -2.17 -15.78
CA GLY A 49 -1.82 -1.24 -16.87
C GLY A 49 -1.22 0.10 -16.48
N SER A 50 -0.69 0.85 -17.46
CA SER A 50 -0.34 2.26 -17.28
C SER A 50 -1.59 3.03 -16.87
N SER A 51 -1.82 3.12 -15.56
CA SER A 51 -2.93 3.86 -14.99
C SER A 51 -2.47 5.28 -14.66
N PHE A 52 -3.38 6.23 -14.81
CA PHE A 52 -3.18 7.58 -14.32
C PHE A 52 -3.98 7.74 -13.05
N LEU A 53 -3.54 8.66 -12.22
CA LEU A 53 -4.25 9.05 -11.01
C LEU A 53 -4.93 10.39 -11.29
N ASN A 54 -6.25 10.37 -11.25
CA ASN A 54 -7.08 11.56 -11.21
C ASN A 54 -7.29 11.95 -9.74
N MET A 55 -6.68 13.05 -9.35
CA MET A 55 -6.72 13.59 -7.99
C MET A 55 -7.45 14.92 -8.00
N THR A 56 -8.51 15.06 -7.19
CA THR A 56 -9.19 16.35 -6.99
C THR A 56 -8.91 16.83 -5.58
N LEU A 57 -8.35 18.04 -5.45
CA LEU A 57 -8.04 18.68 -4.18
C LEU A 57 -9.02 19.82 -3.90
N PHE A 58 -9.37 20.04 -2.63
CA PHE A 58 -10.42 20.93 -2.17
C PHE A 58 -9.96 21.79 -0.99
N ALA A 59 -10.45 23.02 -0.92
CA ALA A 59 -10.26 23.90 0.23
C ALA A 59 -11.04 23.43 1.47
N ASP A 60 -12.25 22.88 1.29
CA ASP A 60 -13.18 22.55 2.38
C ASP A 60 -13.68 21.09 2.30
N LYS A 61 -13.01 20.17 3.00
CA LYS A 61 -13.44 18.76 3.22
C LYS A 61 -14.13 18.06 2.04
N CYS A 62 -13.52 18.14 0.86
CA CYS A 62 -14.03 17.55 -0.39
C CYS A 62 -15.41 18.05 -0.84
N ALA A 63 -15.76 19.25 -0.40
CA ALA A 63 -16.92 20.02 -0.81
C ALA A 63 -16.47 21.41 -1.30
N GLY A 64 -17.43 22.13 -1.88
CA GLY A 64 -17.25 23.50 -2.32
C GLY A 64 -16.62 23.67 -3.70
N GLU A 65 -16.65 24.91 -4.17
CA GLU A 65 -16.27 25.28 -5.53
C GLU A 65 -14.75 25.45 -5.72
N ASN A 66 -14.03 25.72 -4.63
CA ASN A 66 -12.57 25.88 -4.68
C ASN A 66 -11.87 24.51 -4.68
N SER A 67 -12.08 23.80 -5.79
CA SER A 67 -11.49 22.51 -6.09
C SER A 67 -10.63 22.60 -7.35
N LYS A 68 -9.61 21.74 -7.42
CA LYS A 68 -8.78 21.60 -8.62
C LYS A 68 -8.43 20.14 -8.85
N THR A 69 -8.58 19.70 -10.09
CA THR A 69 -8.31 18.32 -10.51
C THR A 69 -6.97 18.25 -11.24
N TYR A 70 -6.23 17.18 -10.97
CA TYR A 70 -4.90 16.89 -11.49
C TYR A 70 -4.87 15.48 -12.04
N ILE A 71 -4.18 15.30 -13.17
CA ILE A 71 -3.87 13.99 -13.71
C ILE A 71 -2.38 13.76 -13.54
N THR A 72 -2.01 12.67 -12.87
CA THR A 72 -0.61 12.31 -12.58
C THR A 72 -0.33 10.88 -13.03
N PRO A 73 0.89 10.57 -13.49
CA PRO A 73 1.23 9.19 -13.85
C PRO A 73 1.38 8.33 -12.60
N THR A 74 0.98 7.06 -12.67
CA THR A 74 1.35 6.05 -11.65
C THR A 74 2.52 5.22 -12.14
N ASN A 75 3.27 4.62 -11.21
CA ASN A 75 4.46 3.81 -11.46
C ASN A 75 5.54 4.54 -12.27
N LYS A 76 5.59 5.87 -12.15
CA LYS A 76 6.57 6.73 -12.81
C LYS A 76 6.85 7.94 -11.94
N CYS A 77 8.12 8.33 -11.83
CA CYS A 77 8.50 9.56 -11.15
C CYS A 77 8.10 10.78 -11.99
N TYR A 78 7.66 11.85 -11.33
CA TYR A 78 7.41 13.14 -11.97
C TYR A 78 7.74 14.30 -11.03
N SER A 79 8.18 15.42 -11.61
CA SER A 79 8.35 16.68 -10.88
C SER A 79 7.02 17.42 -10.81
N SER A 80 6.58 17.74 -9.59
CA SER A 80 5.35 18.52 -9.40
C SER A 80 5.48 19.95 -9.93
N THR A 81 6.68 20.55 -9.87
CA THR A 81 6.97 21.87 -10.46
C THR A 81 6.79 21.87 -11.96
N LEU A 82 7.29 20.83 -12.63
CA LEU A 82 7.18 20.71 -14.10
C LEU A 82 5.75 20.41 -14.53
N LEU A 83 5.03 19.56 -13.79
CA LEU A 83 3.68 19.13 -14.17
C LEU A 83 2.61 20.17 -13.81
N PHE A 84 2.80 20.92 -12.72
CA PHE A 84 1.84 21.91 -12.21
C PHE A 84 2.52 23.25 -11.92
N PRO A 85 3.06 23.94 -12.95
CA PRO A 85 3.79 25.18 -12.75
C PRO A 85 2.89 26.25 -12.13
N ASN A 86 3.44 26.99 -11.17
CA ASN A 86 2.79 28.11 -10.46
C ASN A 86 1.57 27.73 -9.61
N ASP A 87 1.34 26.45 -9.32
CA ASP A 87 0.24 26.05 -8.44
C ASP A 87 0.73 25.93 -6.98
N PRO A 88 0.18 26.73 -6.03
CA PRO A 88 0.63 26.76 -4.65
C PRO A 88 0.24 25.52 -3.83
N SER A 89 -0.54 24.59 -4.39
CA SER A 89 -0.81 23.29 -3.75
C SER A 89 0.39 22.34 -3.81
N TRP A 90 1.40 22.64 -4.62
CA TRP A 90 2.54 21.76 -4.85
C TRP A 90 3.82 22.38 -4.29
N SER A 91 4.60 21.57 -3.58
CA SER A 91 5.79 21.99 -2.82
C SER A 91 7.08 21.93 -3.62
N GLY A 92 6.97 21.80 -4.94
CA GLY A 92 8.09 21.69 -5.87
C GLY A 92 8.83 20.36 -5.87
N LYS A 93 8.36 19.37 -5.11
CA LYS A 93 8.98 18.05 -4.97
C LYS A 93 8.69 17.09 -6.13
N ASP A 94 9.57 16.11 -6.29
CA ASP A 94 9.35 14.92 -7.09
C ASP A 94 8.40 13.98 -6.36
N VAL A 95 7.53 13.32 -7.13
CA VAL A 95 6.48 12.45 -6.61
C VAL A 95 6.49 11.12 -7.37
N TYR A 96 6.34 10.04 -6.61
CA TYR A 96 6.16 8.69 -7.13
C TYR A 96 4.90 8.06 -6.54
N ASP A 97 3.95 7.73 -7.41
CA ASP A 97 2.65 7.18 -7.03
C ASP A 97 2.54 5.71 -7.44
N THR A 98 2.20 4.83 -6.50
CA THR A 98 1.89 3.41 -6.75
C THR A 98 0.61 3.01 -6.03
N THR A 99 0.06 1.85 -6.36
CA THR A 99 -1.16 1.37 -5.70
C THR A 99 -0.99 -0.05 -5.20
N ILE A 100 -1.54 -0.32 -4.02
CA ILE A 100 -1.59 -1.64 -3.42
C ILE A 100 -3.02 -1.96 -2.99
N VAL A 101 -3.36 -3.24 -2.96
CA VAL A 101 -4.59 -3.70 -2.30
C VAL A 101 -4.31 -3.75 -0.80
N ASP A 102 -5.21 -3.23 0.03
CA ASP A 102 -5.08 -3.29 1.48
C ASP A 102 -5.14 -4.76 1.93
N PRO A 103 -4.11 -5.29 2.63
CA PRO A 103 -4.13 -6.67 3.12
C PRO A 103 -5.22 -6.93 4.16
N GLN A 104 -5.66 -5.91 4.91
CA GLN A 104 -6.76 -6.04 5.88
C GLN A 104 -8.12 -5.92 5.21
N THR A 105 -8.19 -5.15 4.13
CA THR A 105 -9.42 -4.83 3.41
C THR A 105 -9.25 -5.12 1.92
N PRO A 106 -9.35 -6.38 1.44
CA PRO A 106 -9.02 -6.73 0.05
C PRO A 106 -9.85 -6.04 -1.03
N LYS A 107 -10.96 -5.41 -0.65
CA LYS A 107 -11.81 -4.60 -1.55
C LYS A 107 -11.35 -3.15 -1.66
N GLN A 108 -10.44 -2.70 -0.81
CA GLN A 108 -9.93 -1.35 -0.74
C GLN A 108 -8.56 -1.29 -1.41
N THR A 109 -8.39 -0.30 -2.28
CA THR A 109 -7.10 -0.01 -2.91
C THR A 109 -6.53 1.25 -2.28
N MET A 110 -5.27 1.18 -1.88
CA MET A 110 -4.52 2.28 -1.29
C MET A 110 -3.54 2.84 -2.33
N LEU A 111 -3.49 4.16 -2.45
CA LEU A 111 -2.41 4.89 -3.08
C LEU A 111 -1.23 4.97 -2.10
N ILE A 112 -0.06 4.58 -2.57
CA ILE A 112 1.22 4.81 -1.91
C ILE A 112 1.89 5.94 -2.66
N ARG A 113 1.92 7.11 -2.03
CA ARG A 113 2.55 8.31 -2.57
C ARG A 113 3.86 8.56 -1.84
N THR A 114 4.94 8.71 -2.58
CA THR A 114 6.25 9.08 -2.02
C THR A 114 6.67 10.44 -2.54
N PHE A 115 7.08 11.34 -1.65
CA PHE A 115 7.66 12.63 -1.99
C PHE A 115 9.18 12.59 -1.83
N TYR A 116 9.92 13.13 -2.79
CA TYR A 116 11.38 13.19 -2.78
C TYR A 116 11.84 14.65 -2.79
N ASP A 117 13.01 14.92 -2.22
CA ASP A 117 13.62 16.26 -2.20
C ASP A 117 14.24 16.69 -3.54
N THR A 118 14.08 15.87 -4.58
CA THR A 118 14.45 16.21 -5.97
C THR A 118 13.31 16.97 -6.65
N GLU A 119 13.61 17.70 -7.73
CA GLU A 119 12.60 18.45 -8.51
C GLU A 119 12.73 18.22 -10.03
N ASP A 120 13.53 17.24 -10.44
CA ASP A 120 13.90 16.95 -11.83
C ASP A 120 13.20 15.71 -12.41
N GLY A 121 12.27 15.11 -11.67
CA GLY A 121 11.55 13.90 -12.04
C GLY A 121 12.40 12.63 -11.90
N THR A 122 13.43 12.64 -11.07
CA THR A 122 14.33 11.49 -10.86
C THR A 122 14.01 10.67 -9.62
N CYS A 123 13.35 11.24 -8.60
CA CYS A 123 13.00 10.57 -7.34
C CYS A 123 14.22 9.91 -6.68
N ARG A 124 15.36 10.62 -6.62
CA ARG A 124 16.58 10.11 -5.98
C ARG A 124 16.55 10.33 -4.47
N GLY A 125 17.13 9.38 -3.73
CA GLY A 125 17.30 9.46 -2.28
C GLY A 125 16.15 8.82 -1.50
N ALA A 126 16.11 9.08 -0.20
CA ALA A 126 14.98 8.71 0.65
C ALA A 126 13.81 9.68 0.40
N GLY A 127 12.59 9.18 0.51
CA GLY A 127 11.38 9.98 0.34
C GLY A 127 10.36 9.71 1.44
N ASP A 128 9.49 10.69 1.67
CA ASP A 128 8.40 10.61 2.64
C ASP A 128 7.23 9.85 2.04
N VAL A 129 6.85 8.73 2.68
CA VAL A 129 5.82 7.81 2.16
C VAL A 129 4.49 8.01 2.88
N PHE A 130 3.42 8.16 2.10
CA PHE A 130 2.05 8.31 2.56
C PHE A 130 1.16 7.22 1.99
N ARG A 131 0.26 6.70 2.83
CA ARG A 131 -0.78 5.73 2.44
C ARG A 131 -2.13 6.42 2.41
N ILE A 132 -2.77 6.42 1.26
CA ILE A 132 -3.97 7.21 0.99
C ILE A 132 -5.06 6.27 0.45
N PRO A 133 -6.22 6.14 1.09
CA PRO A 133 -7.32 5.35 0.54
C PRO A 133 -7.84 6.00 -0.75
N LEU A 134 -8.05 5.19 -1.79
CA LEU A 134 -8.69 5.65 -3.02
C LEU A 134 -10.20 5.80 -2.81
N ASN A 135 -10.82 6.70 -3.58
CA ASN A 135 -12.26 7.01 -3.61
C ASN A 135 -12.84 7.58 -2.30
N GLU A 136 -11.99 7.91 -1.33
CA GLU A 136 -12.38 8.53 -0.08
C GLU A 136 -11.91 9.98 -0.01
N CYS A 137 -12.62 10.80 0.78
CA CYS A 137 -12.17 12.14 1.11
C CYS A 137 -11.19 12.09 2.26
N VAL A 138 -9.94 12.50 2.03
CA VAL A 138 -8.88 12.47 3.04
C VAL A 138 -8.11 13.78 3.10
N GLY A 139 -7.48 14.04 4.24
CA GLY A 139 -6.71 15.26 4.51
C GLY A 139 -6.54 15.50 6.01
N PRO A 140 -5.84 16.58 6.41
CA PRO A 140 -5.31 17.66 5.57
C PRO A 140 -3.89 17.41 5.01
N PHE A 141 -3.63 17.82 3.76
CA PHE A 141 -2.34 17.71 3.05
C PHE A 141 -1.61 19.05 2.83
N GLY A 142 -2.06 20.13 3.47
CA GLY A 142 -1.48 21.47 3.34
C GLY A 142 -2.35 22.48 2.60
N LYS A 143 -1.95 23.75 2.64
CA LYS A 143 -2.67 24.85 1.98
C LYS A 143 -2.34 24.90 0.47
N PRO A 144 -3.19 25.50 -0.38
CA PRO A 144 -4.53 26.04 -0.10
C PRO A 144 -5.66 25.01 -0.13
N ARG A 145 -5.39 23.76 -0.56
CA ARG A 145 -6.40 22.72 -0.76
C ARG A 145 -6.03 21.46 0.03
N PRO A 146 -6.31 21.44 1.35
CA PRO A 146 -5.84 20.37 2.22
C PRO A 146 -6.56 19.04 2.02
N TRP A 147 -7.72 19.00 1.38
CA TRP A 147 -8.50 17.77 1.27
C TRP A 147 -8.45 17.22 -0.15
N GLY A 148 -8.50 15.90 -0.32
CA GLY A 148 -8.40 15.29 -1.63
C GLY A 148 -9.21 14.01 -1.78
N ILE A 149 -9.68 13.77 -3.01
CA ILE A 149 -10.23 12.49 -3.47
C ILE A 149 -9.34 11.98 -4.62
N PHE A 150 -9.00 10.70 -4.57
CA PHE A 150 -8.03 10.07 -5.45
C PHE A 150 -8.69 8.91 -6.20
N ARG A 151 -8.62 8.91 -7.53
CA ARG A 151 -9.25 7.90 -8.39
C ARG A 151 -8.28 7.42 -9.46
N LEU A 152 -8.18 6.10 -9.63
CA LEU A 152 -7.47 5.54 -10.77
C LEU A 152 -8.31 5.73 -12.03
N VAL A 153 -7.66 6.19 -13.10
CA VAL A 153 -8.24 6.21 -14.44
C VAL A 153 -7.40 5.28 -15.31
N GLN A 154 -8.08 4.32 -15.94
CA GLN A 154 -7.44 3.48 -16.94
C GLN A 154 -7.31 4.29 -18.22
N GLN A 155 -6.15 4.24 -18.88
CA GLN A 155 -6.11 4.57 -20.30
C GLN A 155 -7.02 3.56 -20.98
N GLN A 156 -8.22 4.00 -21.37
CA GLN A 156 -8.95 3.27 -22.40
C GLN A 156 -7.99 3.27 -23.59
N GLN A 157 -7.41 2.11 -23.89
CA GLN A 157 -6.70 1.94 -25.14
C GLN A 157 -7.70 2.38 -26.20
N GLN A 158 -7.43 3.54 -26.79
CA GLN A 158 -8.19 4.04 -27.91
C GLN A 158 -7.88 3.06 -29.01
N LYS A 159 -8.66 1.99 -29.06
CA LYS A 159 -8.79 1.09 -30.17
C LYS A 159 -9.41 1.98 -31.24
N LYS A 160 -8.54 2.77 -31.87
CA LYS A 160 -8.79 3.50 -33.09
C LYS A 160 -9.20 2.43 -34.06
N SER A 161 -10.51 2.23 -34.15
CA SER A 161 -11.14 1.56 -35.26
C SER A 161 -10.75 2.43 -36.44
N ASP A 162 -9.67 2.04 -37.09
CA ASP A 162 -9.50 2.30 -38.51
C ASP A 162 -10.61 1.47 -39.17
N SER A 163 -11.81 2.04 -39.19
CA SER A 163 -12.93 1.58 -39.98
C SER A 163 -13.35 2.76 -40.83
N GLU A 164 -13.06 2.60 -42.12
CA GLU A 164 -13.97 2.99 -43.19
C GLU A 164 -13.93 4.47 -43.61
N VAL A 165 -12.97 4.78 -44.49
CA VAL A 165 -13.31 5.52 -45.70
C VAL A 165 -12.86 4.66 -46.88
N GLN A 166 -13.87 4.29 -47.67
CA GLN A 166 -13.81 3.51 -48.91
C GLN A 166 -12.91 4.13 -49.97
#